data_AF-A0A956SY67-F1
#
_entry.id   AF-A0A956SY67-F1
#
_cell.length_a   1.000
_cell.length_b   1.000
_cell.length_c   1.000
_cell.angle_alpha   90.00
_cell.angle_beta   90.00
_cell.angle_gamma   90.00
#
_symmetry.space_group_name_H-M   'P 1'
#
loop_
_entity.id
_entity.type
_entity.pdbx_description
1 polymer ?
#
loop_
_entity_poly.entity_id
_entity_poly.type
_entity_poly.pdbx_seq_one_letter_code
_entity_poly.pdbx_strand_id
1 'polypeptide(L)'
;MEAVFASFLLITSILISVFVFDSSLQAEANNEQRITAAMVAESALEEIRSYANTDFEGTRTAYNGRTWTLPHYESYEVRAKVEQLELPIPCTELETQYPDSPTFPTPERKILANSVWNCEVAVSWSRGRDELRMVRYVANTKQATNFIVRIDPPGGGTPFNVSPNGTMDFQASAFADGEEVEDVQFTWYVEPLDGFGSIYRVSRDGTTCRYKNAYRNYNGAIKRAPGLCEVVVRAVYQGVEAKQRVRINNG
;
A
#
# COMPACT_ATOMS: atom_id res chain seq x y z
N MET A 1 -64.28 -39.54 -20.62
CA MET A 1 -63.83 -38.30 -19.95
C MET A 1 -62.43 -38.42 -19.38
N GLU A 2 -62.05 -39.54 -18.74
CA GLU A 2 -60.68 -39.75 -18.22
C GLU A 2 -59.57 -39.59 -19.26
N ALA A 3 -59.73 -40.13 -20.47
CA ALA A 3 -58.70 -40.00 -21.52
C ALA A 3 -58.42 -38.54 -21.94
N VAL A 4 -59.43 -37.66 -21.84
CA VAL A 4 -59.31 -36.23 -22.15
C VAL A 4 -58.65 -35.46 -21.00
N PHE A 5 -58.95 -35.85 -19.75
CA PHE A 5 -58.28 -35.30 -18.58
C PHE A 5 -56.81 -35.75 -18.51
N ALA A 6 -56.54 -37.01 -18.83
CA ALA A 6 -55.18 -37.56 -18.87
C ALA A 6 -54.35 -36.87 -19.95
N SER A 7 -54.90 -36.62 -21.15
CA SER A 7 -54.18 -35.91 -22.21
C SER A 7 -53.92 -34.44 -21.86
N PHE A 8 -54.87 -33.75 -21.20
CA PHE A 8 -54.65 -32.40 -20.68
C PHE A 8 -53.53 -32.36 -19.65
N LEU A 9 -53.55 -33.25 -18.65
CA LEU A 9 -52.50 -33.34 -17.63
C LEU A 9 -51.13 -33.65 -18.24
N LEU A 10 -51.07 -34.52 -19.24
CA LEU A 10 -49.82 -34.87 -19.94
C LEU A 10 -49.26 -33.66 -20.71
N ILE A 11 -50.11 -32.94 -21.43
CA ILE A 11 -49.71 -31.72 -22.15
C ILE A 11 -49.24 -30.64 -21.18
N THR A 12 -49.98 -30.40 -20.09
CA THR A 12 -49.58 -29.42 -19.07
C THR A 12 -48.26 -29.81 -18.39
N SER A 13 -48.07 -31.10 -18.08
CA SER A 13 -46.80 -31.60 -17.54
C SER A 13 -45.64 -31.39 -18.51
N ILE A 14 -45.82 -31.68 -19.80
CA ILE A 14 -44.78 -31.46 -20.82
C ILE A 14 -44.44 -29.97 -20.92
N LEU A 15 -45.44 -29.09 -20.94
CA LEU A 15 -45.22 -27.64 -21.02
C LEU A 15 -44.47 -27.09 -19.80
N ILE A 16 -44.81 -27.56 -18.59
CA ILE A 16 -44.10 -27.17 -17.36
C ILE A 16 -42.65 -27.66 -17.41
N SER A 17 -42.40 -28.90 -17.84
CA SER A 17 -41.04 -29.44 -17.97
C SER A 17 -40.18 -28.65 -18.96
N VAL A 18 -40.73 -28.27 -20.12
CA VAL A 18 -40.03 -27.44 -21.11
C VAL A 18 -39.70 -26.07 -20.54
N PHE A 19 -40.65 -25.43 -19.85
CA PHE A 19 -40.43 -24.11 -19.24
C PHE A 19 -39.35 -24.14 -18.16
N VAL A 20 -39.36 -25.15 -17.28
CA VAL A 20 -38.35 -25.31 -16.24
C VAL A 20 -36.97 -25.59 -16.84
N PHE A 21 -36.90 -26.41 -17.90
CA PHE A 21 -35.64 -26.72 -18.58
C PHE A 21 -35.03 -25.48 -19.26
N ASP A 22 -35.85 -24.70 -19.98
CA ASP A 22 -35.41 -23.46 -20.61
C ASP A 22 -34.94 -22.43 -19.57
N SER A 23 -35.70 -22.27 -18.47
CA SER A 23 -35.28 -21.41 -17.35
C SER A 23 -33.97 -21.87 -16.71
N SER A 24 -33.75 -23.18 -16.60
CA SER A 24 -32.50 -23.73 -16.05
C SER A 24 -31.32 -23.45 -16.97
N LEU A 25 -31.48 -23.66 -18.28
CA LEU A 25 -30.43 -23.37 -19.27
C LEU A 25 -30.09 -21.87 -19.32
N GLN A 26 -31.09 -21.00 -19.23
CA GLN A 26 -30.87 -19.55 -19.16
C GLN A 26 -30.12 -19.16 -17.88
N ALA A 27 -30.45 -19.76 -16.73
CA ALA A 27 -29.75 -19.51 -15.49
C ALA A 27 -28.29 -19.98 -15.55
N GLU A 28 -28.03 -21.14 -16.14
CA GLU A 28 -26.68 -21.69 -16.32
C GLU A 28 -25.85 -20.82 -17.28
N ALA A 29 -26.41 -20.46 -18.44
CA ALA A 29 -25.75 -19.57 -19.40
C ALA A 29 -25.43 -18.19 -18.79
N ASN A 30 -26.34 -17.63 -18.00
CA ASN A 30 -26.09 -16.38 -17.28
C ASN A 30 -24.98 -16.53 -16.23
N ASN A 31 -24.89 -17.68 -15.57
CA ASN A 31 -23.85 -17.94 -14.60
C ASN A 31 -22.47 -18.09 -15.27
N GLU A 32 -22.41 -18.81 -16.39
CA GLU A 32 -21.20 -18.95 -17.20
C GLU A 32 -20.68 -17.59 -17.70
N GLN A 33 -21.59 -16.71 -18.15
CA GLN A 33 -21.23 -15.34 -18.55
C GLN A 33 -20.64 -14.53 -17.39
N ARG A 34 -21.19 -14.66 -16.18
CA ARG A 34 -20.66 -13.97 -15.00
C ARG A 34 -19.28 -14.49 -14.59
N ILE A 35 -19.07 -15.81 -14.63
CA ILE A 35 -17.77 -16.42 -14.36
C ILE A 35 -16.74 -15.93 -15.37
N THR A 36 -17.11 -15.90 -16.66
CA THR A 36 -16.25 -15.38 -17.72
C THR A 36 -15.94 -13.90 -17.52
N ALA A 37 -16.94 -13.08 -17.19
CA ALA A 37 -16.74 -11.66 -16.89
C ALA A 37 -15.80 -11.43 -15.70
N ALA A 38 -15.89 -12.26 -14.65
CA ALA A 38 -14.96 -12.20 -13.51
C ALA A 38 -13.52 -12.52 -13.93
N MET A 39 -13.32 -13.57 -14.73
CA MET A 39 -11.98 -13.93 -15.25
C MET A 39 -11.40 -12.83 -16.15
N VAL A 40 -12.22 -12.20 -16.99
CA VAL A 40 -11.84 -11.04 -17.82
C VAL A 40 -11.45 -9.85 -16.93
N ALA A 41 -12.21 -9.58 -15.87
CA ALA A 41 -11.90 -8.51 -14.92
C ALA A 41 -10.58 -8.76 -14.18
N GLU A 42 -10.34 -9.99 -13.72
CA GLU A 42 -9.08 -10.39 -13.08
C GLU A 42 -7.89 -10.24 -14.03
N SER A 43 -8.05 -10.67 -15.28
CA SER A 43 -7.00 -10.55 -16.31
C SER A 43 -6.66 -9.08 -16.60
N ALA A 44 -7.67 -8.22 -16.71
CA ALA A 44 -7.49 -6.78 -16.89
C ALA A 44 -6.81 -6.12 -15.68
N LEU A 45 -7.16 -6.51 -14.46
CA LEU A 45 -6.50 -6.02 -13.25
C LEU A 45 -5.04 -6.49 -13.15
N GLU A 46 -4.73 -7.71 -13.58
CA GLU A 46 -3.36 -8.21 -13.60
C GLU A 46 -2.52 -7.52 -14.68
N GLU A 47 -3.10 -7.15 -15.81
CA GLU A 47 -2.47 -6.30 -16.82
C GLU A 47 -2.08 -4.93 -16.23
N ILE A 48 -3.01 -4.28 -15.53
CA ILE A 48 -2.76 -3.01 -14.82
C ILE A 48 -1.65 -3.18 -13.79
N ARG A 49 -1.67 -4.26 -12.99
CA ARG A 49 -0.64 -4.56 -12.01
C ARG A 49 0.74 -4.77 -12.64
N SER A 50 0.79 -5.47 -13.77
CA SER A 50 2.03 -5.69 -14.53
C SER A 50 2.59 -4.38 -15.06
N TYR A 51 1.74 -3.50 -15.60
CA TYR A 51 2.15 -2.17 -16.04
C TYR A 51 2.68 -1.33 -14.86
N ALA A 52 1.97 -1.33 -13.73
CA ALA A 52 2.36 -0.59 -12.54
C ALA A 52 3.73 -0.99 -11.96
N ASN A 53 4.17 -2.23 -12.16
CA ASN A 53 5.52 -2.66 -11.80
C ASN A 53 6.61 -2.15 -12.75
N THR A 54 6.24 -1.69 -13.95
CA THR A 54 7.15 -1.12 -14.96
C THR A 54 7.17 0.41 -14.86
N ASP A 55 5.99 1.02 -14.79
CA ASP A 55 5.76 2.46 -14.74
C ASP A 55 4.56 2.75 -13.82
N PHE A 56 4.86 2.93 -12.53
CA PHE A 56 3.82 3.12 -11.52
C PHE A 56 3.08 4.45 -11.71
N GLU A 57 3.79 5.54 -12.00
CA GLU A 57 3.20 6.87 -12.16
C GLU A 57 2.36 6.98 -13.44
N GLY A 58 2.82 6.39 -14.55
CA GLY A 58 2.08 6.39 -15.81
C GLY A 58 0.86 5.46 -15.82
N THR A 59 0.67 4.62 -14.80
CA THR A 59 -0.46 3.67 -14.72
C THR A 59 -1.80 4.38 -14.83
N ARG A 60 -1.96 5.52 -14.15
CA ARG A 60 -3.18 6.32 -14.22
C ARG A 60 -3.43 6.83 -15.65
N THR A 61 -2.41 7.38 -16.30
CA THR A 61 -2.51 7.90 -17.67
C THR A 61 -2.82 6.80 -18.68
N ALA A 62 -2.26 5.60 -18.49
CA ALA A 62 -2.43 4.47 -19.41
C ALA A 62 -3.81 3.80 -19.32
N TYR A 63 -4.44 3.77 -18.14
CA TYR A 63 -5.65 2.96 -17.92
C TYR A 63 -6.88 3.75 -17.45
N ASN A 64 -6.75 4.94 -16.88
CA ASN A 64 -7.92 5.66 -16.38
C ASN A 64 -8.87 6.08 -17.52
N GLY A 65 -10.12 5.62 -17.46
CA GLY A 65 -11.13 5.84 -18.50
C GLY A 65 -10.91 5.00 -19.76
N ARG A 66 -9.87 4.17 -19.80
CA ARG A 66 -9.59 3.31 -20.96
C ARG A 66 -10.68 2.25 -21.08
N THR A 67 -11.10 2.01 -22.31
CA THR A 67 -12.04 0.96 -22.68
C THR A 67 -11.40 0.04 -23.71
N TRP A 68 -11.46 -1.27 -23.50
CA TRP A 68 -10.87 -2.27 -24.40
C TRP A 68 -11.54 -3.63 -24.28
N THR A 69 -11.16 -4.55 -25.16
CA THR A 69 -11.57 -5.96 -25.11
C THR A 69 -10.32 -6.84 -25.05
N LEU A 70 -10.47 -8.06 -24.52
CA LEU A 70 -9.41 -9.06 -24.56
C LEU A 70 -9.57 -9.94 -25.81
N PRO A 71 -8.46 -10.40 -26.42
CA PRO A 71 -8.52 -11.41 -27.47
C PRO A 71 -9.29 -12.64 -26.98
N HIS A 72 -10.18 -13.18 -27.83
CA HIS A 72 -11.07 -14.30 -27.52
C HIS A 72 -12.23 -13.99 -26.55
N TYR A 73 -12.37 -12.75 -26.08
CA TYR A 73 -13.48 -12.29 -25.24
C TYR A 73 -14.09 -10.98 -25.79
N GLU A 74 -14.22 -10.87 -27.11
CA GLU A 74 -14.63 -9.63 -27.79
C GLU A 74 -16.06 -9.19 -27.45
N SER A 75 -16.89 -10.09 -26.89
CA SER A 75 -18.23 -9.77 -26.39
C SER A 75 -18.25 -9.08 -25.02
N TYR A 76 -17.10 -8.98 -24.35
CA TYR A 76 -16.93 -8.37 -23.03
C TYR A 76 -16.12 -7.08 -23.15
N GLU A 77 -16.77 -5.95 -22.91
CA GLU A 77 -16.11 -4.63 -22.88
C GLU A 77 -15.60 -4.35 -21.47
N VAL A 78 -14.30 -4.10 -21.37
CA VAL A 78 -13.60 -3.73 -20.14
C VAL A 78 -13.46 -2.22 -20.08
N ARG A 79 -13.80 -1.61 -18.95
CA ARG A 79 -13.57 -0.20 -18.65
C ARG A 79 -12.83 -0.08 -17.32
N ALA A 80 -11.71 0.62 -17.33
CA ALA A 80 -10.93 0.86 -16.12
C ALA A 80 -11.10 2.29 -15.59
N LYS A 81 -11.07 2.41 -14.27
CA LYS A 81 -11.00 3.65 -13.52
C LYS A 81 -9.84 3.52 -12.54
N VAL A 82 -8.87 4.42 -12.63
CA VAL A 82 -7.66 4.40 -11.81
C VAL A 82 -7.56 5.73 -11.07
N GLU A 83 -7.67 5.66 -9.76
CA GLU A 83 -7.63 6.81 -8.86
C GLU A 83 -6.53 6.64 -7.82
N GLN A 84 -5.93 7.77 -7.43
CA GLN A 84 -4.93 7.80 -6.38
C GLN A 84 -5.59 7.47 -5.04
N LEU A 85 -4.94 6.63 -4.22
CA LEU A 85 -5.39 6.35 -2.87
C LEU A 85 -4.30 6.71 -1.86
N GLU A 86 -4.63 7.70 -1.05
CA GLU A 86 -3.85 8.09 0.12
C GLU A 86 -3.97 7.03 1.23
N LEU A 87 -2.84 6.53 1.72
CA LEU A 87 -2.80 5.52 2.78
C LEU A 87 -2.28 6.10 4.09
N PRO A 88 -3.10 6.19 5.15
CA PRO A 88 -2.64 6.68 6.45
C PRO A 88 -1.77 5.65 7.18
N ILE A 89 -0.65 6.08 7.77
CA ILE A 89 0.25 5.23 8.57
C ILE A 89 0.22 5.70 10.03
N PRO A 90 0.07 4.81 11.03
CA PRO A 90 0.12 3.35 10.87
C PRO A 90 -1.20 2.72 10.46
N CYS A 91 -2.32 3.41 10.69
CA CYS A 91 -3.63 3.03 10.20
C CYS A 91 -4.58 4.23 10.20
N THR A 92 -5.67 4.12 9.45
CA THR A 92 -6.69 5.17 9.34
C THR A 92 -7.23 5.62 10.70
N GLU A 93 -7.53 4.70 11.61
CA GLU A 93 -8.12 5.04 12.92
C GLU A 93 -7.20 5.88 13.81
N LEU A 94 -5.89 5.64 13.76
CA LEU A 94 -4.93 6.38 14.56
C LEU A 94 -4.58 7.74 13.93
N GLU A 95 -4.77 7.87 12.62
CA GLU A 95 -4.39 9.06 11.86
C GLU A 95 -5.54 10.07 11.69
N THR A 96 -6.81 9.65 11.72
CA THR A 96 -7.99 10.54 11.55
C THR A 96 -8.13 11.60 12.64
N GLN A 97 -7.51 11.42 13.81
CA GLN A 97 -7.53 12.41 14.89
C GLN A 97 -6.61 13.61 14.63
N TYR A 98 -5.79 13.57 13.57
CA TYR A 98 -4.83 14.61 13.24
C TYR A 98 -5.29 15.43 12.03
N PRO A 99 -5.08 16.76 12.06
CA PRO A 99 -5.46 17.62 10.96
C PRO A 99 -4.56 17.38 9.74
N ASP A 100 -5.12 17.53 8.54
CA ASP A 100 -4.39 17.46 7.27
C ASP A 100 -3.49 18.70 7.03
N SER A 101 -3.64 19.75 7.84
CA SER A 101 -2.77 20.93 7.81
C SER A 101 -2.29 21.25 9.23
N PRO A 102 -0.96 21.30 9.48
CA PRO A 102 -0.44 21.43 10.83
C PRO A 102 -0.68 22.84 11.37
N THR A 103 -1.27 22.93 12.56
CA THR A 103 -1.14 24.10 13.43
C THR A 103 -0.34 23.68 14.65
N PHE A 104 0.83 24.28 14.84
CA PHE A 104 1.67 23.99 16.00
C PHE A 104 0.85 24.16 17.30
N PRO A 105 0.88 23.22 18.26
CA PRO A 105 1.77 22.05 18.38
C PRO A 105 1.20 20.73 17.83
N THR A 106 0.07 20.76 17.12
CA THR A 106 -0.64 19.58 16.63
C THR A 106 0.14 18.95 15.47
N PRO A 107 0.55 17.67 15.58
CA PRO A 107 1.25 17.00 14.51
C PRO A 107 0.28 16.73 13.34
N GLU A 108 0.81 16.78 12.13
CA GLU A 108 0.08 16.45 10.90
C GLU A 108 -0.25 14.96 10.83
N ARG A 109 -1.29 14.65 10.07
CA ARG A 109 -1.63 13.29 9.67
C ARG A 109 -0.53 12.71 8.78
N LYS A 110 -0.09 11.47 9.04
CA LYS A 110 0.87 10.80 8.15
C LYS A 110 0.14 10.02 7.07
N ILE A 111 0.40 10.37 5.82
CA ILE A 111 -0.17 9.75 4.63
C ILE A 111 0.95 9.32 3.69
N LEU A 112 0.82 8.13 3.11
CA LEU A 112 1.54 7.73 1.91
C LEU A 112 0.69 8.13 0.71
N ALA A 113 1.07 9.20 0.01
CA ALA A 113 0.25 9.79 -1.03
C ALA A 113 0.36 9.01 -2.35
N ASN A 114 1.54 8.49 -2.66
CA ASN A 114 1.93 7.92 -3.96
C ASN A 114 2.23 6.42 -3.87
N SER A 115 1.66 5.71 -2.91
CA SER A 115 2.02 4.29 -2.67
C SER A 115 1.08 3.28 -3.33
N VAL A 116 -0.19 3.65 -3.55
CA VAL A 116 -1.21 2.73 -4.08
C VAL A 116 -2.19 3.43 -5.01
N TRP A 117 -2.54 2.74 -6.09
CA TRP A 117 -3.68 3.06 -6.94
C TRP A 117 -4.91 2.26 -6.51
N ASN A 118 -6.06 2.91 -6.48
CA ASN A 118 -7.36 2.27 -6.47
C ASN A 118 -7.80 2.00 -7.92
N CYS A 119 -7.76 0.73 -8.33
CA CYS A 119 -8.11 0.30 -9.67
C CYS A 119 -9.48 -0.39 -9.64
N GLU A 120 -10.46 0.23 -10.29
CA GLU A 120 -11.77 -0.36 -10.54
C GLU A 120 -11.85 -0.78 -12.02
N VAL A 121 -12.21 -2.03 -12.25
CA VAL A 121 -12.48 -2.58 -13.58
C VAL A 121 -13.95 -2.98 -13.65
N ALA A 122 -14.66 -2.38 -14.61
CA ALA A 122 -16.03 -2.74 -14.97
C ALA A 122 -16.01 -3.55 -16.27
N VAL A 123 -16.56 -4.76 -16.25
CA VAL A 123 -16.73 -5.61 -17.42
C VAL A 123 -18.20 -5.66 -17.76
N SER A 124 -18.55 -5.20 -18.95
CA SER A 124 -19.92 -5.21 -19.45
C SER A 124 -20.09 -6.17 -20.62
N TRP A 125 -21.22 -6.86 -20.68
CA TRP A 125 -21.56 -7.79 -21.76
C TRP A 125 -23.03 -7.63 -22.16
N SER A 126 -23.51 -8.46 -23.08
CA SER A 126 -24.89 -8.37 -23.61
C SER A 126 -25.22 -6.97 -24.17
N ARG A 127 -24.24 -6.33 -24.83
CA ARG A 127 -24.31 -4.94 -25.32
C ARG A 127 -24.53 -3.90 -24.20
N GLY A 128 -23.91 -4.11 -23.05
CA GLY A 128 -23.95 -3.21 -21.90
C GLY A 128 -25.18 -3.36 -21.01
N ARG A 129 -25.97 -4.43 -21.18
CA ARG A 129 -27.11 -4.71 -20.30
C ARG A 129 -26.66 -5.21 -18.92
N ASP A 130 -25.61 -6.02 -18.91
CA ASP A 130 -25.08 -6.66 -17.72
C ASP A 130 -23.66 -6.15 -17.46
N GLU A 131 -23.31 -5.95 -16.19
CA GLU A 131 -22.02 -5.41 -15.77
C GLU A 131 -21.54 -6.08 -14.48
N LEU A 132 -20.24 -6.33 -14.40
CA LEU A 132 -19.53 -6.78 -13.20
C LEU A 132 -18.42 -5.77 -12.88
N ARG A 133 -18.36 -5.32 -11.62
CA ARG A 133 -17.32 -4.40 -11.14
C ARG A 133 -16.42 -5.11 -10.15
N MET A 134 -15.11 -4.95 -10.33
CA MET A 134 -14.09 -5.45 -9.42
C MET A 134 -13.15 -4.31 -9.05
N VAL A 135 -12.86 -4.19 -7.76
CA VAL A 135 -11.99 -3.15 -7.21
C VAL A 135 -10.77 -3.82 -6.58
N ARG A 136 -9.57 -3.32 -6.90
CA ARG A 136 -8.31 -3.80 -6.32
C ARG A 136 -7.32 -2.66 -6.11
N TYR A 137 -6.57 -2.77 -5.02
CA TYR A 137 -5.43 -1.89 -4.75
C TYR A 137 -4.19 -2.40 -5.47
N VAL A 138 -3.56 -1.53 -6.26
CA VAL A 138 -2.36 -1.82 -7.04
C VAL A 138 -1.20 -1.00 -6.50
N ALA A 139 -0.18 -1.70 -6.01
CA ALA A 139 1.09 -1.11 -5.56
C ALA A 139 2.23 -1.55 -6.49
N ASN A 140 3.30 -0.75 -6.57
CA ASN A 140 4.53 -1.20 -7.21
C ASN A 140 5.25 -2.21 -6.32
N THR A 141 5.39 -3.43 -6.81
CA THR A 141 6.03 -4.57 -6.11
C THR A 141 7.39 -4.93 -6.68
N LYS A 142 7.86 -4.21 -7.70
CA LYS A 142 9.20 -4.39 -8.24
C LYS A 142 10.21 -4.03 -7.16
N GLN A 143 11.16 -4.91 -6.90
CA GLN A 143 12.20 -4.67 -5.91
C GLN A 143 13.05 -3.46 -6.34
N ALA A 144 13.27 -2.51 -5.42
CA ALA A 144 14.16 -1.39 -5.65
C ALA A 144 15.61 -1.88 -5.86
N THR A 145 16.36 -1.29 -6.80
CA THR A 145 17.74 -1.78 -7.08
C THR A 145 18.76 -1.08 -6.20
N ASN A 146 18.69 0.25 -6.09
CA ASN A 146 19.62 1.06 -5.30
C ASN A 146 18.89 1.85 -4.21
N PHE A 147 18.23 1.12 -3.30
CA PHE A 147 17.60 1.75 -2.14
C PHE A 147 18.65 2.09 -1.08
N ILE A 148 18.77 3.37 -0.74
CA ILE A 148 19.69 3.87 0.28
C ILE A 148 18.96 4.78 1.27
N VAL A 149 19.44 4.79 2.51
CA VAL A 149 19.02 5.76 3.51
C VAL A 149 20.21 6.66 3.84
N ARG A 150 19.95 7.94 4.02
CA ARG A 150 20.93 8.93 4.47
C ARG A 150 20.51 9.45 5.83
N ILE A 151 21.52 9.81 6.62
CA ILE A 151 21.35 10.63 7.81
C ILE A 151 22.02 11.96 7.48
N ASP A 152 21.25 13.04 7.48
CA ASP A 152 21.79 14.39 7.37
C ASP A 152 22.34 14.78 8.75
N PRO A 153 23.67 14.93 8.89
CA PRO A 153 24.26 15.28 10.17
C PRO A 153 23.97 16.75 10.50
N PRO A 154 23.90 17.13 11.79
CA PRO A 154 23.72 18.52 12.22
C PRO A 154 24.94 19.44 11.95
N GLY A 155 25.76 19.15 10.93
CA GLY A 155 27.06 19.77 10.68
C GLY A 155 28.18 19.16 11.53
N GLY A 156 29.41 19.11 10.99
CA GLY A 156 30.59 18.52 11.64
C GLY A 156 30.96 17.12 11.12
N GLY A 157 32.06 16.57 11.65
CA GLY A 157 32.56 15.24 11.31
C GLY A 157 32.20 14.19 12.36
N THR A 158 32.04 12.94 11.92
CA THR A 158 31.84 11.80 12.83
C THR A 158 33.18 11.38 13.47
N PRO A 159 33.22 10.97 14.77
CA PRO A 159 32.10 10.86 15.70
C PRO A 159 31.61 12.22 16.23
N PHE A 160 30.29 12.36 16.39
CA PHE A 160 29.69 13.55 16.98
C PHE A 160 29.80 13.53 18.51
N ASN A 161 30.39 14.58 19.08
CA ASN A 161 30.53 14.68 20.54
C ASN A 161 29.23 15.20 21.17
N VAL A 162 28.67 14.44 22.10
CA VAL A 162 27.46 14.84 22.86
C VAL A 162 27.80 14.83 24.34
N SER A 163 27.71 15.99 24.99
CA SER A 163 27.98 16.13 26.43
C SER A 163 27.01 15.30 27.28
N PRO A 164 27.36 14.96 28.53
CA PRO A 164 26.46 14.25 29.43
C PRO A 164 25.09 14.94 29.57
N ASN A 165 24.00 14.19 29.39
CA ASN A 165 22.61 14.68 29.28
C ASN A 165 22.31 15.58 28.06
N GLY A 166 23.31 15.87 27.23
CA GLY A 166 23.16 16.61 25.99
C GLY A 166 22.29 15.87 24.98
N THR A 167 21.77 16.62 24.02
CA THR A 167 20.94 16.10 22.93
C THR A 167 21.50 16.48 21.59
N MET A 168 21.18 15.69 20.57
CA MET A 168 21.55 15.96 19.18
C MET A 168 20.42 15.52 18.26
N ASP A 169 20.09 16.35 17.28
CA ASP A 169 19.02 16.09 16.32
C ASP A 169 19.61 15.56 15.01
N PHE A 170 18.95 14.57 14.44
CA PHE A 170 19.28 13.92 13.17
C PHE A 170 18.07 13.95 12.25
N GLN A 171 18.31 14.07 10.96
CA GLN A 171 17.29 13.92 9.92
C GLN A 171 17.66 12.77 9.00
N ALA A 172 16.66 12.06 8.48
CA ALA A 172 16.83 10.99 7.52
C ALA A 172 16.03 11.27 6.24
N SER A 173 16.63 10.84 5.14
CA SER A 173 16.07 10.85 3.79
C SER A 173 16.35 9.49 3.15
N ALA A 174 15.50 9.07 2.21
CA ALA A 174 15.65 7.81 1.51
C ALA A 174 15.67 8.06 0.01
N PHE A 175 16.48 7.30 -0.71
CA PHE A 175 16.59 7.41 -2.16
C PHE A 175 16.50 6.03 -2.78
N ALA A 176 15.80 5.91 -3.90
CA ALA A 176 15.76 4.73 -4.74
C ALA A 176 16.17 5.13 -6.16
N ASP A 177 17.24 4.52 -6.67
CA ASP A 177 17.74 4.75 -8.04
C ASP A 177 18.04 6.22 -8.36
N GLY A 178 18.37 7.01 -7.33
CA GLY A 178 18.75 8.43 -7.44
C GLY A 178 17.64 9.43 -7.09
N GLU A 179 16.39 8.98 -7.06
CA GLU A 179 15.23 9.80 -6.71
C GLU A 179 14.90 9.67 -5.22
N GLU A 180 14.44 10.77 -4.61
CA GLU A 180 13.99 10.76 -3.22
C GLU A 180 12.66 10.00 -3.07
N VAL A 181 12.57 9.16 -2.03
CA VAL A 181 11.35 8.42 -1.70
C VAL A 181 10.71 9.05 -0.47
N GLU A 182 9.67 9.84 -0.70
CA GLU A 182 8.91 10.52 0.36
C GLU A 182 8.04 9.53 1.17
N ASP A 183 7.49 8.54 0.47
CA ASP A 183 6.53 7.56 0.98
C ASP A 183 7.21 6.39 1.70
N VAL A 184 7.97 6.69 2.75
CA VAL A 184 8.69 5.68 3.53
C VAL A 184 8.56 5.87 5.04
N GLN A 185 8.77 4.80 5.80
CA GLN A 185 8.85 4.84 7.25
C GLN A 185 10.27 4.56 7.73
N PHE A 186 10.79 5.49 8.53
CA PHE A 186 12.08 5.36 9.18
C PHE A 186 11.92 4.84 10.61
N THR A 187 12.81 3.94 11.01
CA THR A 187 12.92 3.43 12.37
C THR A 187 14.29 3.80 12.92
N TRP A 188 14.32 4.47 14.07
CA TRP A 188 15.54 4.89 14.75
C TRP A 188 15.83 4.04 15.98
N TYR A 189 17.10 3.71 16.19
CA TYR A 189 17.58 3.01 17.38
C TYR A 189 19.06 3.31 17.63
N VAL A 190 19.55 2.91 18.80
CA VAL A 190 20.97 3.07 19.18
C VAL A 190 21.61 1.68 19.28
N GLU A 191 22.70 1.47 18.56
CA GLU A 191 23.59 0.31 18.75
C GLU A 191 24.72 0.71 19.73
N PRO A 192 24.82 0.10 20.92
CA PRO A 192 25.93 0.35 21.83
C PRO A 192 27.25 -0.18 21.26
N LEU A 193 28.35 0.54 21.48
CA LEU A 193 29.71 0.00 21.35
C LEU A 193 30.30 -0.15 22.76
N ASP A 194 31.03 0.85 23.25
CA ASP A 194 31.54 0.95 24.62
C ASP A 194 30.82 2.03 25.45
N GLY A 195 29.94 2.82 24.82
CA GLY A 195 29.01 3.76 25.47
C GLY A 195 27.55 3.55 25.03
N PHE A 196 26.63 4.30 25.63
CA PHE A 196 25.21 4.22 25.29
C PHE A 196 24.44 5.51 25.61
N GLY A 197 23.49 5.84 24.74
CA GLY A 197 22.46 6.84 24.96
C GLY A 197 21.11 6.36 24.46
N SER A 198 20.14 7.25 24.32
CA SER A 198 18.77 6.85 23.97
C SER A 198 18.19 7.74 22.88
N ILE A 199 17.32 7.14 22.07
CA ILE A 199 16.39 7.89 21.24
C ILE A 199 15.37 8.53 22.19
N TYR A 200 15.40 9.86 22.29
CA TYR A 200 14.58 10.62 23.23
C TYR A 200 13.25 11.05 22.61
N ARG A 201 13.26 11.40 21.34
CA ARG A 201 12.07 11.77 20.57
C ARG A 201 12.30 11.41 19.11
N VAL A 202 11.24 10.95 18.45
CA VAL A 202 11.21 10.79 17.00
C VAL A 202 10.03 11.61 16.49
N SER A 203 10.16 12.27 15.34
CA SER A 203 8.98 12.83 14.67
C SER A 203 8.05 11.71 14.25
N ARG A 204 6.78 12.05 14.05
CA ARG A 204 5.75 11.06 13.74
C ARG A 204 6.02 10.33 12.42
N ASP A 205 6.49 11.07 11.42
CA ASP A 205 6.91 10.55 10.13
C ASP A 205 8.19 9.70 10.18
N GLY A 206 8.93 9.77 11.29
CA GLY A 206 10.22 9.12 11.45
C GLY A 206 11.36 9.87 10.78
N THR A 207 11.13 10.99 10.09
CA THR A 207 12.19 11.70 9.35
C THR A 207 13.21 12.34 10.27
N THR A 208 12.84 12.70 11.51
CA THR A 208 13.74 13.31 12.47
C THR A 208 13.80 12.54 13.78
N CYS A 209 14.97 12.53 14.39
CA CYS A 209 15.24 11.88 15.66
C CYS A 209 16.10 12.76 16.55
N ARG A 210 15.71 12.89 17.82
CA ARG A 210 16.51 13.49 18.89
C ARG A 210 17.18 12.39 19.71
N TYR A 211 18.48 12.28 19.58
CA TYR A 211 19.33 11.50 20.47
C TYR A 211 19.56 12.23 21.79
N LYS A 212 19.77 11.47 22.88
CA LYS A 212 20.19 11.97 24.19
C LYS A 212 21.29 11.10 24.77
N ASN A 213 22.38 11.73 25.22
CA ASN A 213 23.44 11.07 26.01
C ASN A 213 22.97 10.85 27.46
N ALA A 214 21.94 10.02 27.61
CA ALA A 214 21.44 9.47 28.86
C ALA A 214 20.40 8.38 28.54
N TYR A 215 20.23 7.43 29.44
CA TYR A 215 19.16 6.42 29.38
C TYR A 215 18.47 6.30 30.74
N ARG A 216 17.29 5.67 30.77
CA ARG A 216 16.60 5.33 32.03
C ARG A 216 16.80 3.85 32.34
N ASN A 217 17.14 3.52 33.58
CA ASN A 217 17.17 2.14 34.04
C ASN A 217 15.78 1.64 34.45
N TYR A 218 15.68 0.39 34.91
CA TYR A 218 14.42 -0.24 35.35
C TYR A 218 13.66 0.57 36.41
N ASN A 219 14.37 1.26 37.31
CA ASN A 219 13.78 2.10 38.36
C ASN A 219 13.43 3.52 37.87
N GLY A 220 13.54 3.80 36.57
CA GLY A 220 13.28 5.11 35.97
C GLY A 220 14.37 6.16 36.24
N ALA A 221 15.46 5.81 36.92
CA ALA A 221 16.56 6.73 37.21
C ALA A 221 17.39 7.00 35.95
N ILE A 222 17.77 8.27 35.75
CA ILE A 222 18.64 8.67 34.65
C ILE A 222 20.05 8.14 34.91
N LYS A 223 20.61 7.43 33.93
CA LYS A 223 21.96 6.87 33.92
C LYS A 223 22.72 7.35 32.69
N ARG A 224 24.05 7.25 32.78
CA ARG A 224 25.00 7.67 31.74
C ARG A 224 25.94 6.51 31.45
N ALA A 225 26.32 6.36 30.19
CA ALA A 225 27.30 5.39 29.74
C ALA A 225 28.23 6.10 28.75
N PRO A 226 29.34 6.70 29.24
CA PRO A 226 30.32 7.36 28.37
C PRO A 226 30.96 6.35 27.42
N GLY A 227 31.52 6.82 26.32
CA GLY A 227 32.06 5.99 25.24
C GLY A 227 31.29 6.17 23.92
N LEU A 228 31.58 5.32 22.95
CA LEU A 228 31.02 5.38 21.61
C LEU A 228 29.71 4.60 21.50
N CYS A 229 28.79 5.11 20.68
CA CYS A 229 27.64 4.36 20.20
C CYS A 229 27.28 4.78 18.78
N GLU A 230 26.44 4.01 18.11
CA GLU A 230 25.94 4.33 16.76
C GLU A 230 24.45 4.65 16.83
N VAL A 231 24.07 5.83 16.34
CA VAL A 231 22.66 6.12 16.04
C VAL A 231 22.38 5.55 14.66
N VAL A 232 21.38 4.68 14.59
CA VAL A 232 21.04 3.93 13.38
C VAL A 232 19.64 4.31 12.94
N VAL A 233 19.50 4.57 11.65
CA VAL A 233 18.21 4.65 10.97
C VAL A 233 18.06 3.47 10.03
N ARG A 234 16.85 2.91 9.97
CA ARG A 234 16.45 1.81 9.09
C ARG A 234 15.19 2.20 8.34
N ALA A 235 15.11 1.85 7.08
CA ALA A 235 13.90 1.93 6.28
C ALA A 235 13.74 0.68 5.41
N VAL A 236 12.51 0.37 5.03
CA VAL A 236 12.19 -0.70 4.08
C VAL A 236 11.34 -0.11 2.97
N TYR A 237 11.73 -0.35 1.73
CA TYR A 237 11.02 0.10 0.54
C TYR A 237 11.04 -1.02 -0.50
N GLN A 238 9.86 -1.39 -1.02
CA GLN A 238 9.69 -2.45 -2.03
C GLN A 238 10.44 -3.76 -1.72
N GLY A 239 10.40 -4.18 -0.45
CA GLY A 239 11.05 -5.41 0.01
C GLY A 239 12.58 -5.30 0.19
N VAL A 240 13.18 -4.14 -0.06
CA VAL A 240 14.60 -3.87 0.22
C VAL A 240 14.73 -3.09 1.51
N GLU A 241 15.61 -3.57 2.37
CA GLU A 241 16.00 -2.87 3.58
C GLU A 241 17.30 -2.11 3.36
N ALA A 242 17.31 -0.86 3.81
CA ALA A 242 18.53 -0.06 3.91
C ALA A 242 18.67 0.51 5.32
N LYS A 243 19.91 0.61 5.77
CA LYS A 243 20.25 1.19 7.06
C LYS A 243 21.43 2.13 6.91
N GLN A 244 21.44 3.18 7.71
CA GLN A 244 22.56 4.11 7.82
C GLN A 244 22.89 4.39 9.28
N ARG A 245 24.18 4.63 9.54
CA ARG A 245 24.70 4.76 10.90
C ARG A 245 25.57 6.00 11.02
N VAL A 246 25.46 6.67 12.15
CA VAL A 246 26.38 7.75 12.52
C VAL A 246 26.94 7.47 13.90
N ARG A 247 28.24 7.69 14.07
CA ARG A 247 28.92 7.46 15.34
C ARG A 247 28.79 8.68 16.25
N ILE A 248 28.49 8.41 17.51
CA ILE A 248 28.41 9.37 18.61
C ILE A 248 29.50 9.05 19.61
N ASN A 249 30.12 10.10 20.15
CA ASN A 249 31.00 10.02 21.30
C ASN A 249 30.31 10.66 22.52
N ASN A 250 29.96 9.84 23.49
CA ASN A 250 29.44 10.26 24.78
C ASN A 250 30.62 10.61 25.69
N GLY A 251 30.92 11.90 25.76
CA GLY A 251 31.91 12.45 26.70
C GLY A 251 31.46 12.38 28.15
#